data_AF-A0A0M8VLU3-F1
#
_entry.id   AF-A0A0M8VLU3-F1
#
_cell.length_a   1.000
_cell.length_b   1.000
_cell.length_c   1.000
_cell.angle_alpha   90.00
_cell.angle_beta   90.00
_cell.angle_gamma   90.00
#
_symmetry.space_group_name_H-M   'P 1'
#
loop_
_entity.id
_entity.type
_entity.pdbx_description
1 polymer ?
#
loop_
_entity_poly.entity_id
_entity_poly.type
_entity_poly.pdbx_seq_one_letter_code
_entity_poly.pdbx_strand_id
1 'polypeptide(L)'
;RDAFEGLRLMDALIGVKRGVPGAKLPELKQRRVRGTAAVEVEERPEEGHVRSDVAVDNPVPAPPFWETRIVKGIQLKEYASWLDEGALFKGQWGLKQVRT
;
A
#
# COMPACT_ATOMS: atom_id res chain seq x y z
N ARG A 1 -27.22 -5.23 13.15
CA ARG A 1 -26.80 -4.78 11.80
C ARG A 1 -27.00 -5.98 10.88
N ASP A 2 -27.92 -5.88 9.94
CA ASP A 2 -28.44 -7.01 9.14
C ASP A 2 -27.56 -7.25 7.91
N ALA A 3 -27.29 -8.51 7.57
CA ALA A 3 -26.41 -8.90 6.45
C ALA A 3 -26.93 -8.45 5.08
N PHE A 4 -28.23 -8.14 4.96
CA PHE A 4 -28.88 -7.75 3.71
C PHE A 4 -28.95 -6.23 3.46
N GLU A 5 -28.41 -5.41 4.36
CA GLU A 5 -28.40 -3.94 4.21
C GLU A 5 -27.64 -3.48 2.96
N GLY A 6 -26.52 -4.14 2.65
CA GLY A 6 -25.72 -3.85 1.45
C GLY A 6 -26.44 -4.20 0.13
N LEU A 7 -27.22 -5.28 0.10
CA LEU A 7 -27.94 -5.70 -1.10
C LEU A 7 -29.08 -4.72 -1.43
N ARG A 8 -29.82 -4.27 -0.41
CA ARG A 8 -30.87 -3.26 -0.56
C ARG A 8 -30.34 -1.93 -1.11
N LEU A 9 -29.11 -1.55 -0.73
CA LEU A 9 -28.44 -0.36 -1.28
C LEU A 9 -28.07 -0.54 -2.76
N MET A 10 -27.58 -1.72 -3.14
CA MET A 10 -27.26 -2.04 -4.54
C MET A 10 -28.50 -2.04 -5.43
N ASP A 11 -29.61 -2.60 -4.95
CA ASP A 11 -30.87 -2.61 -5.69
C ASP A 11 -31.42 -1.19 -5.91
N ALA A 12 -31.35 -0.32 -4.89
CA ALA A 12 -31.75 1.07 -5.02
C ALA A 12 -30.87 1.85 -6.03
N LEU A 13 -29.55 1.63 -6.01
CA LEU A 13 -28.62 2.23 -6.98
C LEU A 13 -28.91 1.80 -8.41
N ILE A 14 -29.17 0.51 -8.63
CA ILE A 14 -29.50 -0.04 -9.94
C ILE A 14 -30.86 0.48 -10.42
N GLY A 15 -31.85 0.59 -9.53
CA GLY A 15 -33.17 1.16 -9.83
C GLY A 15 -33.10 2.61 -10.30
N VAL A 16 -32.31 3.46 -9.64
CA VAL A 16 -32.06 4.85 -10.07
C VAL A 16 -31.35 4.89 -11.41
N LYS A 17 -30.30 4.08 -11.60
CA LYS A 17 -29.55 4.00 -12.86
C LYS A 17 -30.42 3.56 -14.05
N ARG A 18 -31.41 2.70 -13.81
CA ARG A 18 -32.35 2.19 -14.82
C ARG A 18 -33.59 3.06 -15.01
N GLY A 19 -33.75 4.15 -14.26
CA GLY A 19 -34.88 5.07 -14.39
C GLY A 19 -36.21 4.50 -13.90
N VAL A 20 -36.20 3.54 -12.97
CA VAL A 20 -37.43 2.93 -12.42
C VAL A 20 -38.19 3.99 -11.59
N PRO A 21 -39.48 4.26 -11.86
CA PRO A 21 -40.26 5.21 -11.09
C PRO A 21 -40.35 4.80 -9.62
N GLY A 22 -39.90 5.68 -8.71
CA GLY A 22 -39.94 5.45 -7.26
C GLY A 22 -38.65 4.91 -6.64
N ALA A 23 -37.59 4.63 -7.42
CA ALA A 23 -36.29 4.28 -6.87
C ALA A 23 -35.67 5.51 -6.17
N LYS A 24 -35.48 5.42 -4.84
CA LYS A 24 -34.88 6.48 -4.03
C LYS A 24 -33.73 5.91 -3.20
N LEU A 25 -32.59 6.60 -3.22
CA LEU A 25 -31.46 6.25 -2.37
C LEU A 25 -31.75 6.65 -0.91
N PRO A 26 -31.35 5.82 0.08
CA PRO A 26 -31.45 6.19 1.48
C PRO A 26 -30.58 7.43 1.76
N GLU A 27 -31.00 8.26 2.71
CA GLU A 27 -30.30 9.50 3.03
C GLU A 27 -28.87 9.24 3.52
N LEU A 28 -27.92 10.06 3.06
CA LEU A 28 -26.53 9.98 3.46
C LEU A 28 -26.43 10.19 4.98
N LYS A 29 -25.89 9.18 5.68
CA LYS A 29 -25.63 9.29 7.10
C LYS A 29 -24.63 10.41 7.35
N GLN A 30 -25.11 11.51 7.92
CA GLN A 30 -24.26 12.65 8.24
C GLN A 30 -23.21 12.25 9.27
N ARG A 31 -21.94 12.53 8.94
CA ARG A 31 -20.80 12.29 9.82
C ARG A 31 -20.88 13.26 10.99
N ARG A 32 -21.31 12.80 12.17
CA ARG A 32 -21.26 13.58 13.41
C ARG A 32 -19.82 13.62 13.90
N VAL A 33 -19.05 14.59 13.44
CA VAL A 33 -17.73 14.92 14.00
C VAL A 33 -17.86 16.21 14.76
N ARG A 34 -17.24 16.27 15.95
CA ARG A 34 -17.11 17.50 16.71
C ARG A 34 -16.32 18.48 15.84
N GLY A 35 -16.90 19.64 15.50
CA GLY A 35 -16.20 20.66 14.75
C GLY A 35 -14.96 21.10 15.52
N THR A 36 -13.79 20.69 15.06
CA THR A 36 -12.54 21.33 15.45
C THR A 36 -12.50 22.67 14.76
N ALA A 37 -12.30 23.75 15.52
CA ALA A 37 -12.02 25.06 14.95
C ALA A 37 -10.92 24.90 13.90
N ALA A 38 -11.07 25.57 12.75
CA ALA A 38 -10.02 25.63 11.76
C ALA A 38 -8.77 26.14 12.48
N VAL A 39 -7.76 25.28 12.59
CA VAL A 39 -6.45 25.70 13.06
C VAL A 39 -6.00 26.74 12.05
N GLU A 40 -5.84 27.98 12.49
CA GLU A 40 -5.10 28.97 11.71
C GLU A 40 -3.72 28.36 11.48
N VAL A 41 -3.54 27.84 10.27
CA VAL A 41 -2.22 27.51 9.77
C VAL A 41 -1.57 28.86 9.59
N GLU A 42 -0.77 29.28 10.57
CA GLU A 42 0.20 30.33 10.31
C GLU A 42 0.98 29.87 9.06
N GLU A 43 0.87 30.62 7.97
CA GLU A 43 1.79 30.52 6.84
C GLU A 43 3.18 30.82 7.37
N ARG A 44 3.81 29.81 7.95
CA ARG A 44 5.25 29.79 8.11
C ARG A 44 5.80 29.97 6.70
N PRO A 45 6.66 30.97 6.45
CA PRO A 45 7.26 31.11 5.14
C PRO A 45 7.80 29.73 4.75
N GLU A 46 7.44 29.26 3.56
CA GLU A 46 8.02 28.05 3.01
C GLU A 46 9.52 28.35 2.85
N GLU A 47 10.28 28.09 3.92
CA GLU A 47 11.71 27.93 3.88
C GLU A 47 11.93 26.72 3.00
N GLY A 48 11.93 26.97 1.68
CA GLY A 48 12.05 25.95 0.65
C GLY A 48 13.19 25.05 1.04
N HIS A 49 12.91 23.74 1.11
CA HIS A 49 13.76 22.70 1.69
C HIS A 49 15.26 23.01 1.54
N VAL A 50 15.85 23.64 2.56
CA VAL A 50 17.27 23.97 2.55
C VAL A 50 18.00 22.65 2.75
N ARG A 51 18.87 22.29 1.80
CA ARG A 51 19.71 21.10 1.97
C ARG A 51 20.56 21.27 3.23
N SER A 52 20.53 20.28 4.11
CA SER A 52 21.41 20.23 5.27
C SER A 52 22.86 20.23 4.83
N ASP A 53 23.73 20.89 5.61
CA ASP A 53 25.18 20.92 5.38
C ASP A 53 25.76 19.51 5.61
N VAL A 54 25.88 18.75 4.53
CA VAL A 54 26.38 17.37 4.49
C VAL A 54 27.40 17.29 3.37
N ALA A 55 28.47 16.53 3.60
CA ALA A 55 29.51 16.27 2.60
C ALA A 55 28.91 15.75 1.28
N VAL A 56 29.24 16.42 0.16
CA VAL A 56 28.72 16.13 -1.18
C VAL A 56 29.76 15.37 -2.03
N ASP A 57 30.97 15.21 -1.51
CA ASP A 57 32.15 14.69 -2.20
C ASP A 57 32.45 13.21 -1.89
N ASN A 58 31.49 12.47 -1.32
CA ASN A 58 31.67 11.05 -1.05
C ASN A 58 31.93 10.29 -2.37
N PRO A 59 33.09 9.65 -2.54
CA PRO A 59 33.42 8.99 -3.80
C PRO A 59 32.45 7.84 -4.09
N VAL A 60 31.81 7.90 -5.26
CA VAL A 60 30.93 6.82 -5.74
C VAL A 60 31.81 5.74 -6.38
N PRO A 61 31.75 4.48 -5.93
CA PRO A 61 32.52 3.41 -6.54
C PRO A 61 32.04 3.17 -7.97
N ALA A 62 32.99 3.07 -8.90
CA ALA A 62 32.69 2.69 -10.27
C ALA A 62 32.30 1.19 -10.31
N PRO A 63 31.11 0.83 -10.85
CA PRO A 63 30.72 -0.56 -10.98
C PRO A 63 31.65 -1.29 -11.97
N PRO A 64 31.85 -2.60 -11.81
CA PRO A 64 32.73 -3.38 -12.67
C PRO A 64 32.25 -3.47 -14.12
N PHE A 65 30.97 -3.20 -14.38
CA PHE A 65 30.37 -3.09 -15.70
C PHE A 65 29.12 -2.20 -15.62
N TRP A 66 28.82 -1.47 -16.70
CA TRP A 66 27.62 -0.62 -16.82
C TRP A 66 26.51 -1.28 -17.64
N GLU A 67 26.91 -2.22 -18.51
CA GLU A 67 26.03 -2.88 -19.46
C GLU A 67 25.47 -4.20 -18.93
N THR A 68 24.72 -4.93 -19.75
CA THR A 68 24.17 -6.21 -19.33
C THR A 68 25.22 -7.32 -19.37
N ARG A 69 25.37 -8.05 -18.26
CA ARG A 69 26.18 -9.27 -18.18
C ARG A 69 25.30 -10.51 -18.09
N ILE A 70 25.41 -11.40 -19.07
CA ILE A 70 24.70 -12.69 -19.04
C ILE A 70 25.59 -13.74 -18.37
N VAL A 71 25.11 -14.33 -17.28
CA VAL A 71 25.79 -15.43 -16.57
C VAL A 71 24.94 -16.69 -16.72
N LYS A 72 25.56 -17.77 -17.19
CA LYS A 72 24.91 -19.08 -17.40
C LYS A 72 25.66 -20.15 -16.61
N GLY A 73 24.96 -21.21 -16.23
CA GLY A 73 25.59 -22.38 -15.61
C GLY A 73 25.95 -22.20 -14.14
N ILE A 74 25.10 -21.54 -13.35
CA ILE A 74 25.28 -21.44 -11.90
C ILE A 74 24.92 -22.78 -11.27
N GLN A 75 25.82 -23.38 -10.49
CA GLN A 75 25.58 -24.70 -9.88
C GLN A 75 24.67 -24.57 -8.66
N LEU A 76 23.73 -25.51 -8.48
CA LEU A 76 22.81 -25.52 -7.34
C LEU A 76 23.52 -25.41 -5.98
N LYS A 77 24.66 -26.11 -5.84
CA LYS A 77 25.46 -26.12 -4.62
C LYS A 77 25.99 -24.74 -4.20
N GLU A 78 26.11 -23.80 -5.14
CA GLU A 78 26.69 -22.47 -4.91
C GLU A 78 25.71 -21.53 -4.21
N TYR A 79 24.40 -21.74 -4.41
CA TYR A 79 23.36 -20.86 -3.85
C TYR A 79 22.38 -21.57 -2.92
N ALA A 80 22.40 -22.90 -2.82
CA ALA A 80 21.48 -23.63 -1.94
C ALA A 80 21.54 -23.16 -0.48
N SER A 81 22.73 -22.76 0.02
CA SER A 81 22.89 -22.25 1.38
C SER A 81 22.35 -20.84 1.60
N TRP A 82 22.01 -20.12 0.52
CA TRP A 82 21.48 -18.75 0.55
C TRP A 82 19.95 -18.73 0.48
N LEU A 83 19.31 -19.90 0.52
CA LEU A 83 17.86 -20.02 0.45
C LEU A 83 17.21 -19.48 1.73
N ASP A 84 16.22 -18.60 1.57
CA ASP A 84 15.40 -18.15 2.70
C ASP A 84 14.40 -19.24 3.09
N GLU A 85 14.77 -20.00 4.13
CA GLU A 85 13.93 -21.04 4.72
C GLU A 85 12.63 -20.49 5.32
N GLY A 86 12.63 -19.25 5.82
CA GLY A 86 11.44 -18.61 6.38
C GLY A 86 10.38 -18.38 5.29
N ALA A 87 10.78 -17.79 4.16
CA ALA A 87 9.93 -17.60 3.00
C ALA A 87 9.48 -18.94 2.38
N LEU A 88 10.38 -19.92 2.29
CA LEU A 88 10.07 -21.24 1.75
C LEU A 88 9.03 -21.97 2.62
N PHE A 89 9.33 -22.19 3.90
CA PHE A 89 8.50 -23.04 4.75
C PHE A 89 7.19 -22.35 5.14
N LYS A 90 7.22 -21.09 5.58
CA LYS A 90 6.00 -20.40 6.03
C LYS A 90 5.17 -19.87 4.86
N GLY A 91 5.82 -19.36 3.81
CA GLY A 91 5.17 -18.76 2.65
C GLY A 91 4.72 -19.81 1.64
N GLN A 92 5.68 -20.43 0.96
CA GLN A 92 5.38 -21.37 -0.14
C GLN A 92 4.72 -22.65 0.36
N TRP A 93 5.20 -23.22 1.46
CA TRP A 93 4.74 -24.53 1.95
C TRP A 93 3.70 -24.44 3.07
N GLY A 94 3.39 -23.23 3.55
CA GLY A 94 2.32 -23.02 4.53
C GLY A 94 2.56 -23.63 5.90
N LEU A 95 3.82 -23.92 6.26
CA LEU A 95 4.21 -24.41 7.58
C LEU A 95 3.83 -23.36 8.64
N LYS A 96 2.78 -23.65 9.41
CA LYS A 96 2.37 -22.84 10.55
C LYS A 96 3.01 -23.40 11.81
N GLN A 97 3.61 -22.53 12.64
CA GLN A 97 4.06 -22.95 13.97
C GLN A 97 2.87 -23.50 14.77
N VAL A 98 3.07 -24.64 15.39
CA VAL A 98 2.14 -25.19 16.39
C VAL A 98 2.17 -24.21 17.57
N ARG A 99 1.00 -23.65 17.92
CA ARG A 99 0.87 -22.84 19.12
C ARG A 99 0.86 -23.79 20.31
N THR A 100 1.92 -23.78 21.11
CA THR A 100 1.96 -24.40 22.44
C THR A 100 1.49 -23.40 23.48
#